data_AF-A0A0N0RXZ0-F1
#
_entry.id   AF-A0A0N0RXZ0-F1
#
_cell.length_a   1.000
_cell.length_b   1.000
_cell.length_c   1.000
_cell.angle_alpha   90.00
_cell.angle_beta   90.00
_cell.angle_gamma   90.00
#
_symmetry.space_group_name_H-M   'P 1'
#
loop_
_entity.id
_entity.type
_entity.pdbx_description
1 polymer ?
#
loop_
_entity_poly.entity_id
_entity_poly.type
_entity_poly.pdbx_seq_one_letter_code
_entity_poly.pdbx_strand_id
1 'polypeptide(L)'
;MRSTASTLSILKRQRDLLVEDLEDAVESKRQRLHQPSDDGLLERAYRDTIIPRVMNASAKQRAKPFDQSRFKKEVNQYYGITEHCQHNMSWCQALGLMKPKAHVKAAHLVPKSLTADEVAHLFGVGEVVLSDPRNGKYIPTT
;
A
#
# COMPACT_ATOMS: atom_id res chain seq x y z
N MET A 1 6.40 33.78 -50.28
CA MET A 1 5.28 33.40 -49.39
C MET A 1 5.23 31.87 -49.32
N ARG A 2 5.48 31.25 -48.16
CA ARG A 2 5.29 29.80 -48.01
C ARG A 2 3.79 29.50 -48.04
N SER A 3 3.37 28.65 -48.98
CA SER A 3 1.95 28.32 -49.19
C SER A 3 1.39 27.57 -47.98
N THR A 4 0.27 28.05 -47.45
CA THR A 4 -0.46 27.47 -46.29
C THR A 4 -0.83 26.00 -46.49
N ALA A 5 -1.00 25.59 -47.76
CA ALA A 5 -1.23 24.19 -48.14
C ALA A 5 -0.01 23.29 -47.87
N SER A 6 1.21 23.81 -48.06
CA SER A 6 2.44 23.07 -47.79
C SER A 6 2.70 22.91 -46.31
N THR A 7 2.37 23.91 -45.49
CA THR A 7 2.44 23.77 -44.03
C THR A 7 1.40 22.78 -43.51
N LEU A 8 0.21 22.73 -44.12
CA LEU A 8 -0.87 21.83 -43.72
C LEU A 8 -0.57 20.36 -44.08
N SER A 9 0.11 20.10 -45.21
CA SER A 9 0.56 18.76 -45.56
C SER A 9 1.66 18.25 -44.61
N ILE A 10 2.58 19.13 -44.20
CA ILE A 10 3.61 18.80 -43.21
C ILE A 10 2.99 18.46 -41.86
N LEU A 11 2.04 19.27 -41.38
CA LEU A 11 1.36 19.04 -40.11
C LEU A 11 0.54 17.74 -40.11
N LYS A 12 -0.11 17.41 -41.23
CA LYS A 12 -0.81 16.12 -41.38
C LYS A 12 0.17 14.95 -41.26
N ARG A 13 1.30 15.01 -41.97
CA ARG A 13 2.33 13.96 -41.88
C ARG A 13 2.90 13.80 -40.47
N GLN A 14 3.14 14.92 -39.78
CA GLN A 14 3.62 14.89 -38.39
C GLN A 14 2.59 14.31 -37.43
N ARG A 15 1.31 14.63 -37.61
CA ARG A 15 0.21 14.04 -36.84
C ARG A 15 0.16 12.53 -37.06
N ASP A 16 0.24 12.08 -38.31
CA ASP A 16 0.12 10.66 -38.65
C ASP A 16 1.27 9.85 -38.02
N LEU A 17 2.50 10.38 -38.05
CA LEU A 17 3.65 9.78 -37.36
C LEU A 17 3.46 9.72 -35.83
N LEU A 18 2.91 10.77 -35.22
CA LEU A 18 2.64 10.77 -33.77
C LEU A 18 1.53 9.79 -33.39
N VAL A 19 0.55 9.58 -34.26
CA VAL A 19 -0.51 8.59 -34.04
C VAL A 19 0.07 7.18 -34.10
N GLU A 20 0.91 6.90 -35.09
CA GLU A 20 1.61 5.61 -35.24
C GLU A 20 2.52 5.32 -34.04
N ASP A 21 3.34 6.29 -33.61
CA ASP A 21 4.19 6.17 -32.41
C ASP A 21 3.36 5.89 -31.13
N LEU A 22 2.18 6.50 -31.01
CA LEU A 22 1.28 6.28 -29.88
C LEU A 22 0.61 4.91 -29.94
N GLU A 23 0.20 4.45 -31.11
CA GLU A 23 -0.40 3.13 -31.33
C GLU A 23 0.62 2.03 -31.04
N ASP A 24 1.87 2.17 -31.51
CA ASP A 24 2.97 1.24 -31.24
C ASP A 24 3.34 1.19 -29.76
N ALA A 25 3.32 2.34 -29.06
CA ALA A 25 3.57 2.39 -27.62
C ALA A 25 2.43 1.73 -26.82
N VAL A 26 1.19 1.83 -27.27
CA VAL A 26 0.03 1.16 -26.66
C VAL A 26 0.07 -0.34 -26.93
N GLU A 27 0.40 -0.75 -28.15
CA GLU A 27 0.48 -2.17 -28.52
C GLU A 27 1.65 -2.86 -27.83
N SER A 28 2.80 -2.20 -27.69
CA SER A 28 3.93 -2.66 -26.88
C SER A 28 3.58 -2.87 -25.40
N LYS A 29 2.62 -2.09 -24.87
CA LYS A 29 2.09 -2.29 -23.51
C LYS A 29 1.07 -3.43 -23.45
N ARG A 30 0.26 -3.62 -24.49
CA ARG A 30 -0.70 -4.73 -24.62
C ARG A 30 -0.03 -6.09 -24.83
N GLN A 31 1.05 -6.15 -25.59
CA GLN A 31 1.82 -7.39 -25.76
C GLN A 31 2.45 -7.86 -24.43
N ARG A 32 2.83 -6.93 -23.54
CA ARG A 32 3.26 -7.27 -22.17
C ARG A 32 2.13 -7.84 -21.29
N LEU A 33 0.87 -7.54 -21.60
CA LEU A 33 -0.31 -8.07 -20.92
C LEU A 33 -0.65 -9.52 -21.32
N HIS A 34 -0.11 -10.04 -22.43
CA HIS A 34 -0.35 -11.42 -22.91
C HIS A 34 0.66 -12.45 -22.37
N GLN A 35 1.66 -12.03 -21.57
CA GLN A 35 2.52 -12.93 -20.79
C GLN A 35 1.81 -13.37 -19.49
N PRO A 36 2.18 -14.51 -18.88
CA PRO A 36 1.48 -15.05 -17.71
C PRO A 36 1.42 -13.98 -16.62
N SER A 37 0.27 -13.89 -15.92
CA SER A 37 -0.15 -12.75 -15.10
C SER A 37 1.03 -12.03 -14.44
N ASP A 38 1.27 -10.80 -14.88
CA ASP A 38 2.26 -9.90 -14.30
C ASP A 38 1.76 -9.36 -12.96
N ASP A 39 1.46 -10.27 -12.03
CA ASP A 39 1.03 -9.97 -10.66
C ASP A 39 2.06 -9.06 -9.98
N GLY A 40 3.34 -9.20 -10.37
CA GLY A 40 4.43 -8.34 -9.93
C GLY A 40 4.34 -6.89 -10.42
N LEU A 41 3.84 -6.63 -11.63
CA LEU A 41 3.63 -5.26 -12.13
C LEU A 41 2.44 -4.59 -11.44
N LEU A 42 1.32 -5.28 -11.26
CA LEU A 42 0.16 -4.72 -10.56
C LEU A 42 0.51 -4.47 -9.09
N GLU A 43 1.16 -5.43 -8.42
CA GLU A 43 1.64 -5.27 -7.06
C GLU A 43 2.62 -4.09 -6.94
N ARG A 44 3.60 -3.99 -7.84
CA ARG A 44 4.56 -2.89 -7.85
C ARG A 44 3.88 -1.54 -8.10
N ALA A 45 2.99 -1.44 -9.09
CA ALA A 45 2.27 -0.20 -9.38
C ALA A 45 1.39 0.24 -8.21
N TYR A 46 0.70 -0.71 -7.57
CA TYR A 46 -0.10 -0.46 -6.37
C TYR A 46 0.80 0.00 -5.21
N ARG A 47 1.90 -0.71 -4.95
CA ARG A 47 2.87 -0.38 -3.89
C ARG A 47 3.45 1.03 -4.09
N ASP A 48 3.91 1.33 -5.29
CA ASP A 48 4.53 2.60 -5.66
C ASP A 48 3.53 3.76 -5.58
N THR A 49 2.24 3.48 -5.72
CA THR A 49 1.17 4.48 -5.58
C THR A 49 0.73 4.66 -4.14
N ILE A 50 0.52 3.57 -3.40
CA ILE A 50 -0.09 3.59 -2.05
C ILE A 50 0.93 3.96 -0.98
N ILE A 51 2.18 3.47 -1.03
CA ILE A 51 3.18 3.79 -0.02
C ILE A 51 3.39 5.31 0.10
N PRO A 52 3.65 6.06 -0.98
CA PRO A 52 3.85 7.51 -0.87
C PRO A 52 2.61 8.24 -0.36
N ARG A 53 1.41 7.81 -0.76
CA ARG A 53 0.14 8.41 -0.30
C ARG A 53 -0.05 8.23 1.20
N VAL A 54 0.13 7.01 1.71
CA VAL A 54 0.02 6.70 3.14
C VAL A 54 1.07 7.44 3.95
N MET A 55 2.32 7.45 3.48
CA MET A 55 3.43 8.13 4.16
C MET A 55 3.20 9.65 4.23
N ASN A 56 2.76 10.27 3.14
CA ASN A 56 2.48 11.71 3.10
C ASN A 56 1.27 12.09 3.98
N ALA A 57 0.20 11.29 3.95
CA ALA A 57 -0.97 11.50 4.82
C ALA A 57 -0.59 11.39 6.30
N SER A 58 0.22 10.38 6.65
CA SER A 58 0.62 10.13 8.05
C SER A 58 1.64 11.13 8.57
N ALA A 59 2.55 11.64 7.72
CA ALA A 59 3.65 12.52 8.15
C ALA A 59 3.19 13.89 8.67
N LYS A 60 2.02 14.37 8.21
CA LYS A 60 1.48 15.70 8.58
C LYS A 60 0.52 15.64 9.77
N GLN A 61 0.19 14.45 10.25
CA GLN A 61 -0.81 14.25 11.29
C GLN A 61 -0.17 14.14 12.67
N ARG A 62 -0.68 14.91 13.63
CA ARG A 62 -0.31 14.74 15.03
C ARG A 62 -0.86 13.41 15.53
N ALA A 63 -0.02 12.63 16.21
CA ALA A 63 -0.45 11.37 16.82
C ALA A 63 -1.58 11.62 17.81
N LYS A 64 -2.77 11.06 17.54
CA LYS A 64 -3.87 11.05 18.51
C LYS A 64 -3.50 10.18 19.71
N PRO A 65 -3.95 10.53 20.92
CA PRO A 65 -3.78 9.66 22.08
C PRO A 65 -4.48 8.31 21.81
N PHE A 66 -3.74 7.22 21.97
CA PHE A 66 -4.20 5.88 21.69
C PHE A 66 -3.77 4.93 22.81
N ASP A 67 -4.71 4.14 23.30
CA ASP A 67 -4.44 3.17 24.36
C ASP A 67 -3.72 1.93 23.81
N GLN A 68 -2.40 2.03 23.80
CA GLN A 68 -1.53 0.96 23.33
C GLN A 68 -1.59 -0.29 24.22
N SER A 69 -1.92 -0.13 25.51
CA SER A 69 -1.98 -1.24 26.46
C SER A 69 -3.22 -2.09 26.18
N ARG A 70 -4.38 -1.44 26.08
CA ARG A 70 -5.65 -2.08 25.74
C ARG A 70 -5.56 -2.77 24.37
N PHE A 71 -5.06 -2.07 23.36
CA PHE A 71 -4.90 -2.64 22.01
C PHE A 71 -4.02 -3.90 22.02
N LYS A 72 -2.88 -3.88 22.72
CA LYS A 72 -2.01 -5.07 22.85
C LYS A 72 -2.76 -6.25 23.49
N LYS A 73 -3.57 -5.99 24.51
CA LYS A 73 -4.36 -7.03 25.18
C LYS A 73 -5.39 -7.65 24.23
N GLU A 74 -6.12 -6.81 23.50
CA GLU A 74 -7.12 -7.23 22.51
C GLU A 74 -6.49 -8.02 21.36
N VAL A 75 -5.34 -7.58 20.84
CA VAL A 75 -4.57 -8.31 19.81
C VAL A 75 -4.15 -9.69 20.32
N ASN A 76 -3.60 -9.78 21.54
CA ASN A 76 -3.20 -11.07 22.11
C ASN A 76 -4.37 -12.02 22.29
N GLN A 77 -5.52 -11.50 22.74
CA GLN A 77 -6.74 -12.27 22.91
C GLN A 77 -7.27 -12.77 21.55
N TYR A 78 -7.31 -11.89 20.54
CA TYR A 78 -7.81 -12.23 19.21
C TYR A 78 -6.99 -13.34 18.54
N TYR A 79 -5.66 -13.29 18.64
CA TYR A 79 -4.77 -14.29 18.05
C TYR A 79 -4.47 -15.49 18.97
N GLY A 80 -5.12 -15.59 20.14
CA GLY A 80 -4.89 -16.70 21.08
C GLY A 80 -3.47 -16.77 21.64
N ILE A 81 -2.74 -15.65 21.68
CA ILE A 81 -1.34 -15.60 22.13
C ILE A 81 -1.23 -15.81 23.65
N THR A 82 -2.31 -15.59 24.40
CA THR A 82 -2.36 -15.62 25.86
C THR A 82 -2.17 -17.00 26.49
N GLU A 83 -2.48 -18.09 25.79
CA GLU A 83 -2.60 -19.43 26.42
C GLU A 83 -1.34 -20.30 26.30
N HIS A 84 -0.41 -19.96 25.39
CA HIS A 84 0.77 -20.78 25.10
C HIS A 84 2.12 -20.06 25.23
N CYS A 85 2.12 -18.78 25.60
CA CYS A 85 3.37 -18.05 25.79
C CYS A 85 3.99 -18.34 27.17
N GLN A 86 5.15 -19.00 27.17
CA GLN A 86 6.05 -19.03 28.32
C GLN A 86 6.28 -17.62 28.88
N HIS A 87 6.58 -17.52 30.18
CA HIS A 87 6.94 -16.24 30.81
C HIS A 87 8.01 -15.51 29.98
N ASN A 88 7.77 -14.22 29.71
CA ASN A 88 8.63 -13.35 28.89
C ASN A 88 8.80 -13.66 27.40
N MET A 89 8.05 -14.60 26.83
CA MET A 89 8.04 -14.83 25.38
C MET A 89 6.73 -14.32 24.73
N SER A 90 6.78 -14.05 23.44
CA SER A 90 5.63 -13.64 22.62
C SER A 90 5.82 -14.12 21.19
N TRP A 91 4.71 -14.47 20.54
CA TRP A 91 4.68 -14.94 19.16
C TRP A 91 4.89 -13.78 18.19
N CYS A 92 5.91 -13.87 17.34
CA CYS A 92 6.15 -12.93 16.25
C CYS A 92 5.48 -13.46 14.98
N GLN A 93 4.36 -12.85 14.55
CA GLN A 93 3.66 -13.30 13.32
C GLN A 93 4.51 -13.11 12.07
N ALA A 94 5.35 -12.06 12.01
CA ALA A 94 6.16 -11.79 10.81
C ALA A 94 7.27 -12.83 10.58
N LEU A 95 7.77 -13.45 11.66
CA LEU A 95 8.84 -14.46 11.57
C LEU A 95 8.33 -15.90 11.79
N GLY A 96 7.12 -16.07 12.31
CA GLY A 96 6.58 -17.38 12.69
C GLY A 96 7.36 -18.04 13.83
N LEU A 97 7.88 -17.26 14.77
CA LEU A 97 8.73 -17.74 15.87
C LEU A 97 8.38 -17.08 17.21
N MET A 98 8.61 -17.80 18.30
CA MET A 98 8.60 -17.23 19.65
C MET A 98 9.84 -16.36 19.84
N LYS A 99 9.63 -15.13 20.33
CA LYS A 99 10.70 -14.17 20.64
C LYS A 99 10.51 -13.61 22.04
N PRO A 100 11.58 -13.13 22.69
CA PRO A 100 11.45 -12.37 23.93
C PRO A 100 10.47 -11.21 23.74
N LYS A 101 9.59 -10.96 24.72
CA LYS A 101 8.61 -9.86 24.68
C LYS A 101 9.24 -8.50 24.40
N ALA A 102 10.48 -8.29 24.86
CA ALA A 102 11.25 -7.08 24.61
C ALA A 102 11.61 -6.87 23.12
N HIS A 103 11.65 -7.95 22.33
CA HIS A 103 12.10 -7.94 20.93
C HIS A 103 10.94 -7.95 19.93
N VAL A 104 9.70 -7.81 20.41
CA VAL A 104 8.52 -7.77 19.56
C VAL A 104 7.59 -6.65 19.98
N LYS A 105 6.99 -5.98 19.00
CA LYS A 105 6.00 -4.92 19.22
C LYS A 105 4.73 -5.21 18.44
N ALA A 106 3.58 -4.97 19.06
CA ALA A 106 2.31 -4.90 18.35
C ALA A 106 2.28 -3.63 17.49
N ALA A 107 2.55 -3.79 16.19
CA ALA A 107 2.44 -2.74 15.20
C ALA A 107 1.03 -2.72 14.61
N HIS A 108 0.59 -1.53 14.22
CA HIS A 108 -0.65 -1.36 13.45
C HIS A 108 -0.36 -1.61 11.97
N LEU A 109 -1.24 -2.32 11.27
CA LEU A 109 -1.16 -2.51 9.83
C LEU A 109 -1.50 -1.22 9.09
N VAL A 110 -2.59 -0.59 9.50
CA VAL A 110 -3.02 0.74 9.08
C VAL A 110 -2.63 1.75 10.15
N PRO A 111 -1.88 2.81 9.80
CA PRO A 111 -1.44 3.81 10.78
C PRO A 111 -2.61 4.45 11.55
N LYS A 112 -2.49 4.49 12.87
CA LYS A 112 -3.47 5.15 13.77
C LYS A 112 -3.58 6.66 13.61
N SER A 113 -2.68 7.28 12.84
CA SER A 113 -2.73 8.70 12.52
C SER A 113 -3.88 9.02 11.54
N LEU A 114 -4.18 8.07 10.66
CA LEU A 114 -5.23 8.23 9.66
C LEU A 114 -6.62 8.22 10.30
N THR A 115 -7.60 8.85 9.66
CA THR A 115 -9.02 8.74 10.02
C THR A 115 -9.69 7.59 9.24
N ALA A 116 -10.87 7.15 9.68
CA ALA A 116 -11.64 6.14 8.94
C ALA A 116 -11.92 6.58 7.49
N ASP A 117 -12.26 7.86 7.29
CA ASP A 117 -12.51 8.44 5.96
C ASP A 117 -11.26 8.44 5.08
N GLU A 118 -10.09 8.76 5.65
CA GLU A 118 -8.83 8.73 4.91
C GLU A 118 -8.44 7.31 4.52
N VAL A 119 -8.68 6.33 5.39
CA VAL A 119 -8.48 4.91 5.08
C VAL A 119 -9.44 4.45 3.98
N ALA A 120 -10.72 4.81 4.09
CA ALA A 120 -11.71 4.53 3.05
C ALA A 120 -11.31 5.14 1.70
N HIS A 121 -10.83 6.39 1.70
CA HIS A 121 -10.35 7.06 0.50
C HIS A 121 -9.08 6.42 -0.10
N LEU A 122 -8.12 6.05 0.73
CA LEU A 122 -6.83 5.48 0.28
C LEU A 122 -6.97 4.05 -0.24
N PHE A 123 -7.83 3.25 0.39
CA PHE A 123 -7.95 1.81 0.11
C PHE A 123 -9.25 1.42 -0.59
N GLY A 124 -10.19 2.35 -0.81
CA GLY A 124 -11.48 2.08 -1.46
C GLY A 124 -12.39 1.16 -0.65
N VAL A 125 -12.21 1.13 0.68
CA VAL A 125 -12.94 0.25 1.61
C VAL A 125 -14.01 1.02 2.38
N GLY A 126 -14.96 0.30 2.97
CA GLY A 126 -15.97 0.88 3.87
C GLY A 126 -15.39 1.36 5.21
N GLU A 127 -16.26 1.61 6.18
CA GLU A 127 -15.87 2.13 7.50
C GLU A 127 -14.88 1.18 8.22
N VAL A 128 -13.67 1.68 8.56
CA VAL A 128 -12.61 0.90 9.22
C VAL A 128 -12.41 1.37 10.65
N VAL A 129 -12.51 0.44 11.60
CA VAL A 129 -12.20 0.68 13.02
C VAL A 129 -10.71 0.46 13.26
N LEU A 130 -9.94 1.54 13.40
CA LEU A 130 -8.47 1.45 13.56
C LEU A 130 -8.02 0.78 14.86
N SER A 131 -8.88 0.77 15.89
CA SER A 131 -8.64 0.07 17.15
C SER A 131 -8.97 -1.43 17.08
N ASP A 132 -9.48 -1.92 15.96
CA ASP A 132 -9.78 -3.34 15.80
C ASP A 132 -8.50 -4.19 15.98
N PRO A 133 -8.52 -5.25 16.82
CA PRO A 133 -7.34 -6.08 17.04
C PRO A 133 -6.81 -6.75 15.75
N ARG A 134 -7.65 -6.91 14.71
CA ARG A 134 -7.23 -7.37 13.38
C ARG A 134 -6.26 -6.42 12.70
N ASN A 135 -6.29 -5.13 13.06
CA ASN A 135 -5.32 -4.13 12.62
C ASN A 135 -3.96 -4.28 13.33
N GLY A 136 -3.78 -5.22 14.27
CA GLY A 136 -2.53 -5.44 15.00
C GLY A 136 -1.77 -6.68 14.53
N LYS A 137 -0.44 -6.58 14.43
CA LYS A 137 0.48 -7.73 14.33
C LYS A 137 1.74 -7.51 15.16
N TYR A 138 2.26 -8.56 15.78
CA TYR A 138 3.59 -8.53 16.40
C TYR A 138 4.67 -8.68 15.33
N ILE A 139 5.53 -7.67 15.28
CA ILE A 139 6.70 -7.62 14.40
C ILE A 139 7.96 -7.49 15.25
N PRO A 140 9.13 -7.91 14.74
CA PRO A 140 10.40 -7.69 15.41
C PRO A 140 10.63 -6.20 15.66
N THR A 141 11.17 -5.87 16.83
CA THR A 141 11.78 -4.55 17.03
C THR A 141 13.16 -4.57 16.37
N THR A 142 13.41 -3.60 15.50
CA THR A 142 14.76 -3.22 15.05
C THR A 142 15.56 -2.63 16.18
#